data_AF-A0AAN8G4C0-F1
#
_entry.id   AF-A0AAN8G4C0-F1
#
_cell.length_a   1.000
_cell.length_b   1.000
_cell.length_c   1.000
_cell.angle_alpha   90.00
_cell.angle_beta   90.00
_cell.angle_gamma   90.00
#
_symmetry.space_group_name_H-M   'P 1'
#
loop_
_entity.id
_entity.type
_entity.pdbx_description
1 polymer ?
#
loop_
_entity_poly.entity_id
_entity_poly.type
_entity_poly.pdbx_seq_one_letter_code
_entity_poly.pdbx_strand_id
1 'polypeptide(L)'
;MSVQNIGCYTGKRFLSFHMFAASFLMSSLSLDAMDRGKQVLAIGVGGGTVSMGLHDMKPYVNVTAVEIDELVVKIGFKWFGVKDSKYHHTVLQDGVNYLKESAVQGIKFDLIILDACGELGCPAKPFQNMEILKTFERMLTRTGSLVIDIFPLPMSAEEALWLKNLQTVFPTCSVIKHGSKIFIIVVCVTYRIRRGSRTRALNNTLAKIASRLKLKDALHNFYVTPLNAAE
;
A
#
# COMPACT_ATOMS: atom_id res chain seq x y z
N MET A 1 -25.93 -10.95 21.33
CA MET A 1 -25.35 -12.00 20.46
C MET A 1 -25.30 -11.47 19.05
N SER A 2 -24.10 -11.15 18.55
CA SER A 2 -23.84 -11.00 17.12
C SER A 2 -22.37 -11.34 16.90
N VAL A 3 -22.16 -12.59 16.48
CA VAL A 3 -20.88 -13.11 16.03
C VAL A 3 -20.58 -12.43 14.69
N GLN A 4 -19.80 -11.35 14.68
CA GLN A 4 -19.29 -10.77 13.43
C GLN A 4 -18.02 -11.52 13.01
N ASN A 5 -18.26 -12.53 12.19
CA ASN A 5 -17.39 -13.16 11.18
C ASN A 5 -15.88 -12.88 11.28
N ILE A 6 -15.20 -13.79 11.98
CA ILE A 6 -13.75 -14.08 11.95
C ILE A 6 -13.28 -14.57 10.55
N GLY A 7 -14.18 -14.66 9.56
CA GLY A 7 -13.95 -15.31 8.26
C GLY A 7 -13.11 -14.57 7.23
N CYS A 8 -12.66 -13.33 7.45
CA CYS A 8 -11.92 -12.55 6.44
C CYS A 8 -10.38 -12.70 6.54
N TYR A 9 -9.85 -13.17 7.68
CA TYR A 9 -8.40 -13.08 7.96
C TYR A 9 -7.57 -14.30 7.53
N THR A 10 -8.18 -15.46 7.32
CA THR A 10 -7.45 -16.70 7.01
C THR A 10 -6.99 -16.81 5.55
N GLY A 11 -7.58 -16.03 4.63
CA GLY A 11 -7.17 -15.98 3.22
C GLY A 11 -6.07 -14.95 2.88
N LYS A 12 -5.76 -14.01 3.79
CA LYS A 12 -4.88 -12.86 3.49
C LYS A 12 -3.37 -13.17 3.44
N ARG A 13 -2.94 -14.38 3.84
CA ARG A 13 -1.51 -14.77 3.78
C ARG A 13 -0.93 -14.74 2.36
N PHE A 14 -1.74 -15.01 1.34
CA PHE A 14 -1.32 -14.91 -0.07
C PHE A 14 -1.49 -13.50 -0.65
N LEU A 15 -2.32 -12.65 -0.05
CA LEU A 15 -2.72 -11.37 -0.64
C LEU A 15 -1.66 -10.28 -0.43
N SER A 16 -1.02 -10.25 0.73
CA SER A 16 -0.08 -9.18 1.11
C SER A 16 1.25 -9.19 0.34
N PHE A 17 1.64 -10.30 -0.30
CA PHE A 17 2.90 -10.40 -1.06
C PHE A 17 3.00 -9.39 -2.22
N HIS A 18 1.86 -9.01 -2.77
CA HIS A 18 1.78 -8.05 -3.87
C HIS A 18 2.00 -6.62 -3.37
N MET A 19 1.45 -6.29 -2.18
CA MET A 19 1.67 -4.99 -1.52
C MET A 19 3.15 -4.82 -1.11
N PHE A 20 3.76 -5.92 -0.65
CA PHE A 20 5.19 -5.98 -0.45
C PHE A 20 5.97 -5.69 -1.71
N ALA A 21 5.68 -6.41 -2.81
CA ALA A 21 6.39 -6.22 -4.06
C ALA A 21 6.22 -4.79 -4.61
N ALA A 22 5.02 -4.21 -4.47
CA ALA A 22 4.71 -2.85 -4.90
C ALA A 22 5.58 -1.80 -4.20
N SER A 23 5.96 -2.02 -2.95
CA SER A 23 6.82 -1.12 -2.15
C SER A 23 8.20 -0.91 -2.76
N PHE A 24 8.68 -1.87 -3.56
CA PHE A 24 9.98 -1.83 -4.24
C PHE A 24 9.87 -1.44 -5.72
N LEU A 25 8.67 -1.48 -6.30
CA LEU A 25 8.45 -1.35 -7.74
C LEU A 25 8.93 0.01 -8.28
N MET A 26 8.68 1.08 -7.52
CA MET A 26 9.03 2.44 -7.91
C MET A 26 10.32 2.95 -7.25
N SER A 27 11.13 2.03 -6.67
CA SER A 27 12.38 2.34 -5.96
C SER A 27 12.23 3.23 -4.73
N SER A 28 11.01 3.41 -4.23
CA SER A 28 10.74 4.11 -2.96
C SER A 28 11.40 3.39 -1.79
N LEU A 29 11.40 2.06 -1.80
CA LEU A 29 12.36 1.24 -1.06
C LEU A 29 13.29 0.51 -2.03
N SER A 30 14.54 0.34 -1.62
CA SER A 30 15.57 -0.36 -2.36
C SER A 30 15.44 -1.86 -2.14
N LEU A 31 15.68 -2.69 -3.15
CA LEU A 31 15.70 -4.15 -2.95
C LEU A 31 16.84 -4.59 -2.03
N ASP A 32 18.05 -4.08 -2.28
CA ASP A 32 19.26 -4.59 -1.63
C ASP A 32 19.79 -3.69 -0.50
N ALA A 33 19.54 -2.39 -0.54
CA ALA A 33 20.00 -1.46 0.49
C ALA A 33 19.11 -1.50 1.74
N MET A 34 19.64 -1.17 2.90
CA MET A 34 18.87 -1.19 4.17
C MET A 34 17.92 0.00 4.36
N ASP A 35 17.94 0.99 3.45
CA ASP A 35 17.04 2.14 3.45
C ASP A 35 16.97 2.89 4.80
N ARG A 36 18.11 2.97 5.50
CA ARG A 36 18.21 3.56 6.84
C ARG A 36 17.62 4.97 6.85
N GLY A 37 16.71 5.24 7.79
CA GLY A 37 16.12 6.56 8.00
C GLY A 37 14.94 6.89 7.09
N LYS A 38 14.61 6.05 6.10
CA LYS A 38 13.39 6.22 5.31
C LYS A 38 12.16 6.09 6.18
N GLN A 39 11.13 6.85 5.84
CA GLN A 39 9.87 6.92 6.58
C GLN A 39 8.76 6.20 5.80
N VAL A 40 8.07 5.28 6.45
CA VAL A 40 6.95 4.53 5.87
C VAL A 40 5.71 4.73 6.73
N LEU A 41 4.61 5.09 6.08
CA LEU A 41 3.28 5.13 6.68
C LEU A 41 2.46 3.96 6.12
N ALA A 42 1.99 3.07 6.98
CA ALA A 42 1.04 2.02 6.61
C ALA A 42 -0.30 2.31 7.29
N ILE A 43 -1.35 2.55 6.50
CA ILE A 43 -2.70 2.81 7.00
C ILE A 43 -3.54 1.55 6.81
N GLY A 44 -4.07 1.03 7.90
CA GLY A 44 -4.66 -0.31 8.00
C GLY A 44 -3.58 -1.32 8.42
N VAL A 45 -3.63 -1.75 9.68
CA VAL A 45 -2.69 -2.76 10.21
C VAL A 45 -3.21 -4.15 9.89
N GLY A 46 -4.50 -4.40 10.12
CA GLY A 46 -5.07 -5.74 10.05
C GLY A 46 -4.29 -6.73 10.93
N GLY A 47 -3.79 -7.81 10.36
CA GLY A 47 -2.91 -8.76 11.06
C GLY A 47 -1.44 -8.31 11.18
N GLY A 48 -1.10 -7.11 10.69
CA GLY A 48 0.25 -6.57 10.68
C GLY A 48 1.19 -7.17 9.64
N THR A 49 0.67 -8.00 8.72
CA THR A 49 1.47 -8.71 7.72
C THR A 49 2.38 -7.75 6.96
N VAL A 50 1.86 -6.67 6.37
CA VAL A 50 2.63 -5.73 5.54
C VAL A 50 3.64 -4.92 6.36
N SER A 51 3.20 -4.29 7.46
CA SER A 51 4.07 -3.45 8.28
C SER A 51 5.20 -4.24 8.95
N MET A 52 4.87 -5.41 9.52
CA MET A 52 5.86 -6.28 10.16
C MET A 52 6.82 -6.92 9.18
N GLY A 53 6.35 -7.41 8.02
CA GLY A 53 7.29 -7.97 7.05
C GLY A 53 8.21 -6.90 6.43
N LEU A 54 7.77 -5.63 6.37
CA LEU A 54 8.66 -4.53 5.96
C LEU A 54 9.71 -4.29 7.04
N HIS A 55 9.29 -4.29 8.30
CA HIS A 55 10.20 -4.16 9.43
C HIS A 55 11.22 -5.29 9.49
N ASP A 56 10.81 -6.54 9.26
CA ASP A 56 11.70 -7.71 9.25
C ASP A 56 12.72 -7.64 8.09
N MET A 57 12.31 -7.18 6.90
CA MET A 57 13.21 -7.05 5.74
C MET A 57 14.12 -5.81 5.81
N LYS A 58 13.62 -4.72 6.37
CA LYS A 58 14.28 -3.41 6.44
C LYS A 58 14.24 -2.88 7.88
N PRO A 59 15.02 -3.47 8.80
CA PRO A 59 14.92 -3.19 10.24
C PRO A 59 15.30 -1.76 10.65
N TYR A 60 15.75 -0.92 9.72
CA TYR A 60 16.15 0.47 9.95
C TYR A 60 15.27 1.49 9.20
N VAL A 61 14.24 1.02 8.51
CA VAL A 61 13.18 1.86 7.96
C VAL A 61 12.19 2.12 9.08
N ASN A 62 11.83 3.39 9.28
CA ASN A 62 10.86 3.75 10.30
C ASN A 62 9.44 3.52 9.78
N VAL A 63 8.77 2.50 10.31
CA VAL A 63 7.41 2.13 9.90
C VAL A 63 6.43 2.60 10.96
N THR A 64 5.53 3.52 10.59
CA THR A 64 4.36 3.87 11.39
C THR A 64 3.13 3.18 10.81
N ALA A 65 2.53 2.28 11.58
CA ALA A 65 1.36 1.51 11.19
C ALA A 65 0.13 2.03 11.96
N VAL A 66 -0.85 2.59 11.24
CA VAL A 66 -2.02 3.26 11.82
C VAL A 66 -3.24 2.37 11.66
N GLU A 67 -3.93 2.09 12.77
CA GLU A 67 -5.15 1.28 12.82
C GLU A 67 -6.21 1.99 13.64
N ILE A 68 -7.47 1.93 13.19
CA ILE A 68 -8.59 2.56 13.88
C ILE A 68 -9.23 1.61 14.90
N ASP A 69 -9.18 0.30 14.63
CA ASP A 69 -9.83 -0.71 15.46
C ASP A 69 -8.90 -1.27 16.54
N GLU A 70 -9.18 -0.92 17.80
CA GLU A 70 -8.43 -1.38 18.97
C GLU A 70 -8.41 -2.92 19.09
N LEU A 71 -9.49 -3.61 18.70
CA LEU A 71 -9.55 -5.06 18.75
C LEU A 71 -8.60 -5.68 17.73
N VAL A 72 -8.53 -5.10 16.52
CA VAL A 72 -7.59 -5.54 15.48
C VAL A 72 -6.15 -5.38 15.97
N VAL A 73 -5.82 -4.24 16.58
CA VAL A 73 -4.49 -4.02 17.20
C VAL A 73 -4.21 -5.09 18.26
N LYS A 74 -5.12 -5.28 19.23
CA LYS A 74 -4.97 -6.28 20.30
C LYS A 74 -4.75 -7.69 19.75
N ILE A 75 -5.51 -8.07 18.72
CA ILE A 75 -5.38 -9.37 18.05
C ILE A 75 -4.04 -9.48 17.33
N GLY A 76 -3.63 -8.43 16.62
CA GLY A 76 -2.34 -8.35 15.92
C GLY A 76 -1.16 -8.60 16.86
N PHE A 77 -1.13 -7.91 18.00
CA PHE A 77 -0.09 -8.07 19.01
C PHE A 77 -0.13 -9.45 19.67
N LYS A 78 -1.32 -9.95 20.02
CA LYS A 78 -1.46 -11.20 20.77
C LYS A 78 -1.20 -12.45 19.92
N TRP A 79 -1.61 -12.43 18.65
CA TRP A 79 -1.70 -13.66 17.84
C TRP A 79 -0.91 -13.61 16.53
N PHE A 80 -0.62 -12.43 15.99
CA PHE A 80 0.03 -12.30 14.67
C PHE A 80 1.45 -11.75 14.73
N GLY A 81 1.99 -11.52 15.93
CA GLY A 81 3.39 -11.12 16.13
C GLY A 81 3.67 -9.66 15.80
N VAL A 82 2.64 -8.82 15.77
CA VAL A 82 2.83 -7.36 15.75
C VAL A 82 3.57 -6.94 17.00
N LYS A 83 4.62 -6.15 16.83
CA LYS A 83 5.43 -5.64 17.93
C LYS A 83 5.98 -4.29 17.57
N ASP A 84 6.02 -3.40 18.55
CA ASP A 84 6.69 -2.13 18.40
C ASP A 84 8.18 -2.26 18.74
N SER A 85 8.98 -1.41 18.12
CA SER A 85 10.41 -1.35 18.27
C SER A 85 10.90 0.09 18.08
N LYS A 86 12.21 0.28 17.98
CA LYS A 86 12.79 1.58 17.64
C LYS A 86 12.36 2.10 16.27
N TYR A 87 12.02 1.20 15.34
CA TYR A 87 11.72 1.55 13.93
C TYR A 87 10.40 0.96 13.44
N HIS A 88 9.57 0.43 14.34
CA HIS A 88 8.20 0.03 14.03
C HIS A 88 7.30 0.53 15.15
N HIS A 89 6.25 1.27 14.79
CA HIS A 89 5.35 1.93 15.72
C HIS A 89 3.91 1.67 15.30
N THR A 90 3.10 1.15 16.20
CA THR A 90 1.67 0.96 15.97
C THR A 90 0.92 2.10 16.63
N VAL A 91 0.07 2.79 15.87
CA VAL A 91 -0.70 3.96 16.30
C VAL A 91 -2.19 3.63 16.19
N LEU A 92 -2.86 3.59 17.35
CA LEU A 92 -4.31 3.45 17.40
C LEU A 92 -4.97 4.82 17.16
N GLN A 93 -5.32 5.12 15.91
CA GLN A 93 -5.90 6.39 15.50
C GLN A 93 -6.66 6.25 14.17
N ASP A 94 -7.62 7.12 13.93
CA ASP A 94 -8.20 7.28 12.59
C ASP A 94 -7.12 7.70 11.57
N GLY A 95 -7.00 6.95 10.47
CA GLY A 95 -5.97 7.17 9.47
C GLY A 95 -6.09 8.49 8.71
N VAL A 96 -7.30 9.02 8.54
CA VAL A 96 -7.51 10.34 7.91
C VAL A 96 -7.02 11.45 8.84
N ASN A 97 -7.32 11.37 10.13
CA ASN A 97 -6.86 12.31 11.14
C ASN A 97 -5.32 12.28 11.25
N TYR A 98 -4.73 11.08 11.36
CA TYR A 98 -3.28 10.93 11.40
C TYR A 98 -2.61 11.56 10.16
N LEU A 99 -3.19 11.34 8.98
CA LEU A 99 -2.69 11.93 7.73
C LEU A 99 -2.74 13.46 7.78
N LYS A 100 -3.87 14.05 8.19
CA LYS A 100 -4.04 15.51 8.29
C LYS A 100 -3.09 16.14 9.31
N GLU A 101 -2.96 15.53 10.49
CA GLU A 101 -2.04 15.99 11.54
C GLU A 101 -0.59 15.93 11.08
N SER A 102 -0.18 14.81 10.47
CA SER A 102 1.17 14.64 9.90
C SER A 102 1.46 15.67 8.80
N ALA A 103 0.47 16.00 7.97
CA ALA A 103 0.60 17.02 6.94
C ALA A 103 0.82 18.42 7.53
N VAL A 104 0.11 18.77 8.62
CA VAL A 104 0.29 20.04 9.34
C VAL A 104 1.69 20.12 9.98
N GLN A 105 2.18 18.99 10.50
CA GLN A 105 3.54 18.89 11.05
C GLN A 105 4.64 18.88 9.97
N GLY A 106 4.28 18.85 8.69
CA GLY A 106 5.23 18.83 7.58
C GLY A 106 5.97 17.50 7.39
N ILE A 107 5.48 16.42 7.99
CA ILE A 107 6.08 15.09 7.87
C ILE A 107 5.99 14.61 6.42
N LYS A 108 7.08 14.00 5.94
CA LYS A 108 7.16 13.38 4.62
C LYS A 108 7.47 11.89 4.73
N PHE A 109 6.92 11.12 3.80
CA PHE A 109 7.07 9.67 3.72
C PHE A 109 7.70 9.26 2.39
N ASP A 110 8.62 8.31 2.45
CA ASP A 110 9.17 7.66 1.25
C ASP A 110 8.20 6.61 0.70
N LEU A 111 7.33 6.05 1.55
CA LEU A 111 6.29 5.13 1.12
C LEU A 111 5.06 5.33 1.98
N ILE A 112 3.92 5.51 1.34
CA ILE A 112 2.62 5.44 1.98
C ILE A 112 1.90 4.21 1.44
N ILE A 113 1.44 3.35 2.33
CA ILE A 113 0.65 2.16 2.03
C ILE A 113 -0.76 2.39 2.56
N LEU A 114 -1.75 2.30 1.67
CA LEU A 114 -3.16 2.39 2.01
C LEU A 114 -3.80 1.01 1.83
N ASP A 115 -3.96 0.29 2.94
CA ASP A 115 -4.60 -1.03 3.07
C ASP A 115 -5.73 -0.97 4.12
N ALA A 116 -6.53 0.10 4.05
CA ALA A 116 -7.67 0.33 4.94
C ALA A 116 -8.97 0.06 4.18
N CYS A 117 -9.72 -0.95 4.60
CA CYS A 117 -10.96 -1.38 3.96
C CYS A 117 -12.17 -1.02 4.82
N GLY A 118 -13.28 -0.64 4.17
CA GLY A 118 -14.58 -0.48 4.81
C GLY A 118 -15.56 -1.56 4.35
N GLU A 119 -16.84 -1.39 4.68
CA GLU A 119 -17.91 -2.32 4.27
C GLU A 119 -18.05 -2.45 2.74
N LEU A 120 -17.70 -1.40 2.01
CA LEU A 120 -17.85 -1.30 0.55
C LEU A 120 -16.58 -1.68 -0.23
N GLY A 121 -15.50 -2.08 0.44
CA GLY A 121 -14.23 -2.44 -0.21
C GLY A 121 -13.04 -1.59 0.24
N CYS A 122 -11.96 -1.66 -0.55
CA CYS A 122 -10.68 -1.02 -0.27
C CYS A 122 -10.30 -0.06 -1.42
N PRO A 123 -9.87 1.18 -1.13
CA PRO A 123 -9.75 1.77 0.19
C PRO A 123 -11.11 2.23 0.78
N ALA A 124 -11.20 2.41 2.09
CA ALA A 124 -12.42 2.88 2.76
C ALA A 124 -12.84 4.28 2.28
N LYS A 125 -14.16 4.53 2.25
CA LYS A 125 -14.78 5.77 1.71
C LYS A 125 -14.15 7.08 2.21
N PRO A 126 -13.73 7.24 3.49
CA PRO A 126 -13.05 8.45 3.96
C PRO A 126 -11.77 8.80 3.20
N PHE A 127 -11.06 7.82 2.62
CA PHE A 127 -9.86 8.05 1.80
C PHE A 127 -10.17 8.38 0.34
N GLN A 128 -11.43 8.28 -0.09
CA GLN A 128 -11.82 8.40 -1.49
C GLN A 128 -12.16 9.83 -1.94
N ASN A 129 -11.69 10.85 -1.22
CA ASN A 129 -11.96 12.25 -1.55
C ASN A 129 -10.70 13.01 -2.03
N MET A 130 -10.92 14.08 -2.78
CA MET A 130 -9.86 14.86 -3.43
C MET A 130 -8.90 15.54 -2.45
N GLU A 131 -9.38 15.97 -1.28
CA GLU A 131 -8.53 16.59 -0.25
C GLU A 131 -7.50 15.59 0.28
N ILE A 132 -7.93 14.35 0.52
CA ILE A 132 -7.07 13.26 0.99
C ILE A 132 -6.07 12.83 -0.08
N LEU A 133 -6.52 12.70 -1.34
CA LEU A 133 -5.60 12.40 -2.45
C LEU A 133 -4.47 13.43 -2.58
N LYS A 134 -4.81 14.73 -2.53
CA LYS A 134 -3.82 15.82 -2.54
C LYS A 134 -2.95 15.82 -1.29
N THR A 135 -3.46 15.34 -0.17
CA THR A 135 -2.68 15.24 1.07
C THR A 135 -1.64 14.13 0.98
N PHE A 136 -2.01 12.96 0.43
CA PHE A 136 -1.03 11.91 0.12
C PHE A 136 0.10 12.43 -0.79
N GLU A 137 -0.25 13.10 -1.89
CA GLU A 137 0.74 13.67 -2.81
C GLU A 137 1.71 14.61 -2.10
N ARG A 138 1.18 15.57 -1.33
CA ARG A 138 2.00 16.52 -0.58
C ARG A 138 2.88 15.83 0.45
N MET A 139 2.43 14.74 1.06
CA MET A 139 3.18 14.05 2.10
C MET A 139 4.25 13.10 1.56
N LEU A 140 4.29 12.81 0.27
CA LEU A 140 5.37 11.99 -0.28
C LEU A 140 6.66 12.81 -0.42
N THR A 141 7.81 12.15 -0.23
CA THR A 141 9.10 12.68 -0.67
C THR A 141 9.15 12.72 -2.21
N ARG A 142 10.16 13.40 -2.78
CA ARG A 142 10.32 13.51 -4.24
C ARG A 142 10.46 12.14 -4.94
N THR A 143 10.96 11.13 -4.23
CA THR A 143 11.11 9.75 -4.72
C THR A 143 10.12 8.80 -4.07
N GLY A 144 9.16 9.33 -3.32
CA GLY A 144 8.19 8.54 -2.59
C GLY A 144 7.09 7.99 -3.49
N SER A 145 6.46 6.90 -3.04
CA SER A 145 5.30 6.31 -3.71
C SER A 145 4.13 6.09 -2.77
N LEU A 146 2.94 6.21 -3.31
CA LEU A 146 1.70 5.75 -2.70
C LEU A 146 1.35 4.38 -3.29
N VAL A 147 1.19 3.37 -2.44
CA VAL A 147 0.74 2.02 -2.79
C VAL A 147 -0.65 1.83 -2.18
N ILE A 148 -1.63 1.45 -2.98
CA ILE A 148 -3.01 1.31 -2.55
C ILE A 148 -3.49 -0.09 -2.91
N ASP A 149 -4.03 -0.79 -1.91
CA ASP A 149 -4.80 -2.00 -2.16
C ASP A 149 -6.20 -1.61 -2.65
N ILE A 150 -6.56 -2.09 -3.84
CA ILE A 150 -7.89 -1.93 -4.38
C ILE A 150 -8.52 -3.30 -4.46
N PHE A 151 -9.52 -3.48 -3.61
CA PHE A 151 -10.41 -4.63 -3.63
C PHE A 151 -11.84 -4.12 -3.84
N PRO A 152 -12.28 -3.98 -5.10
CA PRO A 152 -13.63 -3.57 -5.38
C PRO A 152 -14.58 -4.75 -5.16
N LEU A 153 -15.60 -4.52 -4.34
CA LEU A 153 -16.89 -5.17 -4.53
C LEU A 153 -17.59 -4.39 -5.67
N PRO A 154 -18.38 -5.02 -6.54
CA PRO A 154 -18.45 -4.72 -7.98
C PRO A 154 -18.25 -3.23 -8.34
N MET A 155 -17.27 -2.96 -9.22
CA MET A 155 -16.75 -1.62 -9.50
C MET A 155 -17.87 -0.63 -9.82
N SER A 156 -18.12 0.27 -8.89
CA SER A 156 -19.08 1.35 -8.98
C SER A 156 -18.55 2.51 -9.83
N ALA A 157 -19.45 3.36 -10.32
CA ALA A 157 -19.07 4.60 -10.99
C ALA A 157 -18.25 5.53 -10.08
N GLU A 158 -18.47 5.48 -8.76
CA GLU A 158 -17.70 6.24 -7.76
C GLU A 158 -16.22 5.80 -7.75
N GLU A 159 -15.95 4.50 -7.75
CA GLU A 159 -14.58 3.96 -7.76
C GLU A 159 -13.85 4.27 -9.07
N ALA A 160 -14.54 4.16 -10.21
CA ALA A 160 -13.98 4.53 -11.50
C ALA A 160 -13.63 6.04 -11.56
N LEU A 161 -14.47 6.89 -10.97
CA LEU A 161 -14.18 8.32 -10.84
C LEU A 161 -13.00 8.56 -9.89
N TRP A 162 -12.92 7.84 -8.78
CA TRP A 162 -11.81 7.95 -7.84
C TRP A 162 -10.47 7.56 -8.46
N LEU A 163 -10.43 6.48 -9.26
CA LEU A 163 -9.25 6.11 -10.05
C LEU A 163 -8.83 7.20 -11.05
N LYS A 164 -9.78 7.89 -11.67
CA LYS A 164 -9.49 9.06 -12.52
C LYS A 164 -8.90 10.21 -11.70
N ASN A 165 -9.43 10.48 -10.52
CA ASN A 165 -8.92 11.52 -9.63
C ASN A 165 -7.49 11.24 -9.16
N LEU A 166 -7.10 9.99 -8.95
CA LEU A 166 -5.70 9.65 -8.68
C LEU A 166 -4.77 10.13 -9.80
N GLN A 167 -5.20 10.05 -11.06
CA GLN A 167 -4.39 10.45 -12.21
C GLN A 167 -4.33 11.97 -12.41
N THR A 168 -5.28 12.71 -11.86
CA THR A 168 -5.22 14.18 -11.88
C THR A 168 -4.26 14.70 -10.83
N VAL A 169 -4.13 14.00 -9.71
CA VAL A 169 -3.21 14.34 -8.60
C VAL A 169 -1.79 13.84 -8.86
N PHE A 170 -1.64 12.58 -9.29
CA PHE A 170 -0.34 11.96 -9.49
C PHE A 170 0.05 11.90 -10.97
N PRO A 171 1.22 12.45 -11.36
CA PRO A 171 1.68 12.43 -12.75
C PRO A 171 1.89 11.04 -13.33
N THR A 172 2.05 10.01 -12.49
CA THR A 172 2.32 8.64 -12.91
C THR A 172 1.71 7.66 -11.90
N CYS A 173 0.71 6.91 -12.35
CA CYS A 173 0.17 5.74 -11.65
C CYS A 173 0.31 4.48 -12.52
N SER A 174 0.64 3.37 -11.88
CA SER A 174 0.77 2.04 -12.44
C SER A 174 -0.09 1.07 -11.64
N VAL A 175 -0.50 -0.01 -12.28
CA VAL A 175 -1.33 -1.05 -11.69
C VAL A 175 -0.57 -2.36 -11.76
N ILE A 176 -0.53 -3.10 -10.66
CA ILE A 176 -0.14 -4.49 -10.64
C ILE A 176 -1.43 -5.32 -10.70
N LYS A 177 -1.67 -5.98 -11.82
CA LYS A 177 -2.84 -6.83 -12.06
C LYS A 177 -2.45 -8.30 -11.96
N HIS A 178 -3.37 -9.14 -11.52
CA HIS A 178 -3.28 -10.59 -11.65
C HIS A 178 -4.06 -11.07 -12.87
N GLY A 179 -3.52 -12.01 -13.65
CA GLY A 179 -4.16 -12.51 -14.88
C GLY A 179 -5.56 -13.12 -14.73
N SER A 180 -5.99 -13.49 -13.51
CA SER A 180 -7.29 -14.13 -13.26
C SER A 180 -8.06 -13.63 -12.03
N LYS A 181 -7.65 -12.52 -11.40
CA LYS A 181 -8.28 -12.04 -10.15
C LYS A 181 -8.59 -10.55 -10.17
N ILE A 182 -9.53 -10.17 -9.29
CA ILE A 182 -10.07 -8.81 -9.07
C ILE A 182 -9.10 -7.92 -8.25
N PHE A 183 -8.01 -8.48 -7.71
CA PHE A 183 -7.04 -7.72 -6.90
C PHE A 183 -6.20 -6.80 -7.77
N ILE A 184 -6.26 -5.50 -7.45
CA ILE A 184 -5.61 -4.44 -8.19
C ILE A 184 -4.79 -3.65 -7.19
N ILE A 185 -3.47 -3.67 -7.33
CA ILE A 185 -2.62 -2.75 -6.57
C ILE A 185 -2.31 -1.56 -7.44
N VAL A 186 -2.60 -0.37 -6.95
CA VAL A 186 -2.24 0.88 -7.60
C VAL A 186 -1.00 1.46 -6.94
N VAL A 187 -0.01 1.80 -7.74
CA VAL A 187 1.21 2.47 -7.30
C VAL A 187 1.32 3.81 -8.02
N CYS A 188 1.33 4.90 -7.26
CA CYS A 188 1.41 6.27 -7.77
C CYS A 188 2.66 6.98 -7.24
N VAL A 189 3.24 7.85 -8.07
CA VAL A 189 4.42 8.66 -7.73
C VAL A 189 4.25 10.11 -8.18
N THR A 190 5.01 11.01 -7.57
CA THR A 190 4.96 12.47 -7.80
C THR A 190 5.77 12.94 -9.01
N TYR A 191 6.42 12.03 -9.75
CA TYR A 191 7.24 12.35 -10.92
C TYR A 191 6.75 11.63 -12.19
N ARG A 192 7.07 12.20 -13.36
CA ARG A 192 6.69 11.61 -14.66
C ARG A 192 7.67 10.52 -15.09
N ILE A 193 7.16 9.36 -15.47
CA ILE A 193 7.95 8.30 -16.13
C ILE A 193 7.66 8.30 -17.63
N ARG A 194 8.71 8.40 -18.48
CA ARG A 194 8.60 8.37 -19.95
C ARG A 194 7.91 7.09 -20.44
N ARG A 195 6.89 7.24 -21.32
CA ARG A 195 5.97 6.14 -21.73
C ARG A 195 6.62 4.99 -22.50
N GLY A 196 7.65 5.24 -23.34
CA GLY A 196 8.09 4.32 -24.39
C GLY A 196 8.66 2.95 -23.95
N SER A 197 9.28 2.82 -22.77
CA SER A 197 9.80 1.53 -22.25
C SER A 197 9.29 1.15 -20.86
N ARG A 198 8.33 1.92 -20.33
CA ARG A 198 7.88 1.89 -18.93
C ARG A 198 7.32 0.54 -18.49
N THR A 199 6.42 -0.04 -19.28
CA THR A 199 5.74 -1.29 -18.94
C THR A 199 6.74 -2.45 -18.87
N ARG A 200 7.63 -2.59 -19.86
CA ARG A 200 8.65 -3.65 -19.88
C ARG A 200 9.65 -3.48 -18.73
N ALA A 201 10.11 -2.26 -18.46
CA ALA A 201 11.04 -2.00 -17.36
C ALA A 201 10.42 -2.30 -15.97
N LEU A 202 9.16 -1.91 -15.75
CA LEU A 202 8.44 -2.20 -14.50
C LEU A 202 8.16 -3.70 -14.34
N ASN A 203 7.78 -4.40 -15.41
CA ASN A 203 7.61 -5.86 -15.36
C ASN A 203 8.94 -6.59 -15.11
N ASN A 204 10.04 -6.15 -15.72
CA ASN A 204 11.37 -6.69 -15.41
C ASN A 204 11.75 -6.42 -13.94
N THR A 205 11.38 -5.26 -13.40
CA THR A 205 11.60 -4.93 -11.99
C THR A 205 10.76 -5.81 -11.08
N LEU A 206 9.48 -6.02 -11.41
CA LEU A 206 8.59 -6.95 -10.69
C LEU A 206 9.16 -8.38 -10.68
N ALA A 207 9.66 -8.87 -11.82
CA ALA A 207 10.30 -10.19 -11.90
C ALA A 207 11.57 -10.29 -11.04
N LYS A 208 12.39 -9.23 -10.99
CA LYS A 208 13.56 -9.15 -10.10
C LYS A 208 13.14 -9.18 -8.63
N ILE A 209 12.12 -8.40 -8.26
CA ILE A 209 11.54 -8.39 -6.90
C ILE A 209 11.05 -9.80 -6.54
N ALA A 210 10.26 -10.43 -7.42
CA ALA A 210 9.75 -11.78 -7.22
C ALA A 210 10.85 -12.80 -7.00
N SER A 211 11.93 -12.73 -7.78
CA SER A 211 13.09 -13.60 -7.60
C SER A 211 13.82 -13.32 -6.28
N ARG A 212 14.06 -12.05 -5.95
CA ARG A 212 14.86 -11.65 -4.79
C ARG A 212 14.17 -11.97 -3.47
N LEU A 213 12.85 -11.84 -3.43
CA LEU A 213 12.01 -12.12 -2.27
C LEU A 213 11.52 -13.57 -2.21
N LYS A 214 11.93 -14.43 -3.16
CA LYS A 214 11.46 -15.82 -3.29
C LYS A 214 9.93 -15.92 -3.41
N LEU A 215 9.33 -14.97 -4.12
CA LEU A 215 7.89 -14.86 -4.37
C LEU A 215 7.51 -15.22 -5.82
N LYS A 216 8.34 -15.98 -6.54
CA LYS A 216 8.07 -16.33 -7.94
C LYS A 216 6.71 -17.01 -8.10
N ASP A 217 6.39 -17.97 -7.24
CA ASP A 217 5.12 -18.70 -7.30
C ASP A 217 3.93 -17.82 -6.90
N ALA A 218 4.13 -16.82 -6.04
CA ALA A 218 3.08 -15.87 -5.69
C ALA A 218 2.83 -14.83 -6.80
N LEU A 219 3.90 -14.40 -7.49
CA LEU A 219 3.87 -13.29 -8.45
C LEU A 219 3.86 -13.71 -9.93
N HIS A 220 3.87 -15.02 -10.25
CA HIS A 220 4.04 -15.52 -11.62
C HIS A 220 2.99 -15.00 -12.63
N ASN A 221 1.77 -14.74 -12.18
CA ASN A 221 0.67 -14.22 -13.00
C ASN A 221 0.43 -12.72 -12.82
N PHE A 222 1.34 -12.02 -12.13
CA PHE A 222 1.24 -10.58 -11.94
C PHE A 222 2.02 -9.83 -13.00
N TYR A 223 1.41 -8.79 -13.53
CA TYR A 223 2.04 -7.89 -14.48
C TYR A 223 1.65 -6.46 -14.20
N VAL A 224 2.54 -5.54 -14.56
CA VAL A 224 2.38 -4.11 -14.35
C VAL A 224 1.90 -3.45 -15.63
N THR A 225 0.86 -2.63 -15.54
CA THR A 225 0.39 -1.75 -16.61
C THR A 225 0.29 -0.30 -16.12
N PRO A 226 0.22 0.71 -17.01
CA PRO A 226 -0.27 2.03 -16.63
C PRO A 226 -1.74 1.95 -16.18
N LEU A 227 -2.15 2.77 -15.21
CA LEU A 227 -3.57 2.87 -14.82
C LEU A 227 -4.51 3.32 -15.96
N ASN A 228 -3.93 3.89 -17.04
CA ASN A 228 -4.62 4.30 -18.27
C ASN A 228 -4.62 3.27 -19.40
N ALA A 229 -4.03 2.09 -19.20
CA ALA A 229 -4.18 1.01 -20.17
C ALA A 229 -5.61 0.47 -20.01
N ALA A 230 -6.49 1.06 -20.81
CA ALA A 230 -7.90 0.73 -20.93
C ALA A 230 -8.14 -0.79 -20.92
N GLU A 231 -9.01 -1.21 -20.03
CA GLU A 231 -10.15 -2.09 -20.28
C GLU A 231 -11.30 -1.57 -19.41
#